data_AF-A0A4R2HR02-F1
#
_entry.id   AF-A0A4R2HR02-F1
#
_cell.length_a   1.000
_cell.length_b   1.000
_cell.length_c   1.000
_cell.angle_alpha   90.00
_cell.angle_beta   90.00
_cell.angle_gamma   90.00
#
_symmetry.space_group_name_H-M   'P 1'
#
loop_
_entity.id
_entity.type
_entity.pdbx_description
1 polymer ?
#
loop_
_entity_poly.entity_id
_entity_poly.type
_entity_poly.pdbx_seq_one_letter_code
_entity_poly.pdbx_strand_id
1 'polypeptide(L)'
;MRQQNDRPGLGEPEEWNAVVLGAGLPVWRPVFRSPAPTALTISADEVRASVIGRTGPADPKGLTIQGAVIEGVLDLSGAVVDFPLRFACCRFVNDVVAEQSRLRSLELDGSAFSGRLLLSGCLVAGHLSLHGAALEGRGDDGASLIGDGLRVADSVHLDEGFSSMGTIRLTGSHVGGDFVLDGAKLTGADADRVSLAADGVRVDGKVSMSNGFTSAGTVRLVGAGVGAQLAVRDASLLGRDAAGNAFVADSLKVTGNAVFGPELTADGAIRLVGGHIGGELTMRGAHLLGADDDGVSLVAARLRVDDNTSLDEDFIAHGAVKLIGARLAGHLSMTGAKLLGQTASAPAWSPIASGSTTTCTSVRWSAQERSDCRVHRSPAVCRWRVLRSRAPTTLAAAWLRTDCESTPGWR
;
A
#
# COMPACT_ATOMS: atom_id res chain seq x y z
N MET A 1 -2.79 -14.92 -72.83
CA MET A 1 -3.67 -15.88 -72.11
C MET A 1 -2.84 -16.61 -71.06
N ARG A 2 -3.34 -16.60 -69.82
CA ARG A 2 -3.16 -17.53 -68.67
C ARG A 2 -1.93 -18.46 -68.64
N GLN A 3 -1.10 -18.28 -67.59
CA GLN A 3 -0.88 -19.21 -66.45
C GLN A 3 -0.18 -20.53 -66.79
N GLN A 4 0.95 -20.84 -66.13
CA GLN A 4 0.96 -21.78 -64.99
C GLN A 4 2.29 -21.75 -64.22
N ASN A 5 2.19 -22.08 -62.94
CA ASN A 5 3.18 -22.10 -61.85
C ASN A 5 4.41 -22.97 -62.09
N ASP A 6 5.53 -22.58 -61.46
CA ASP A 6 6.39 -23.46 -60.67
C ASP A 6 6.98 -22.69 -59.47
N ARG A 7 6.93 -23.30 -58.27
CA ARG A 7 7.74 -23.01 -57.06
C ARG A 7 8.77 -24.16 -56.95
N PRO A 8 9.95 -24.07 -56.29
CA PRO A 8 10.18 -23.42 -54.99
C PRO A 8 11.59 -22.78 -54.75
N GLY A 9 11.78 -22.10 -53.60
CA GLY A 9 13.14 -21.90 -53.01
C GLY A 9 13.46 -20.53 -52.41
N LEU A 10 13.44 -20.48 -51.06
CA LEU A 10 14.39 -19.84 -50.12
C LEU A 10 14.82 -18.36 -50.27
N GLY A 11 14.64 -17.61 -49.17
CA GLY A 11 15.39 -16.39 -48.84
C GLY A 11 14.55 -15.36 -48.08
N GLU A 12 14.79 -15.23 -46.77
CA GLU A 12 14.17 -14.23 -45.89
C GLU A 12 14.60 -12.77 -46.18
N PRO A 13 14.11 -11.78 -45.42
CA PRO A 13 14.69 -11.50 -44.09
C PRO A 13 13.67 -11.42 -42.93
N GLU A 14 13.89 -12.25 -41.90
CA GLU A 14 13.74 -11.88 -40.49
C GLU A 14 14.64 -10.68 -40.17
N GLU A 15 14.17 -9.75 -39.33
CA GLU A 15 14.99 -8.95 -38.38
C GLU A 15 14.09 -7.95 -37.62
N TRP A 16 13.67 -8.29 -36.40
CA TRP A 16 13.13 -7.32 -35.44
C TRP A 16 14.30 -6.80 -34.59
N ASN A 17 14.84 -5.66 -35.01
CA ASN A 17 15.86 -4.90 -34.26
C ASN A 17 15.19 -4.20 -33.06
N ALA A 18 15.81 -4.24 -31.87
CA ALA A 18 15.31 -3.46 -30.75
C ALA A 18 15.26 -1.98 -31.15
N VAL A 19 14.11 -1.36 -30.90
CA VAL A 19 13.90 -0.02 -31.40
C VAL A 19 14.41 0.97 -30.36
N VAL A 20 15.63 1.48 -30.56
CA VAL A 20 16.08 2.74 -29.95
C VAL A 20 15.38 3.86 -30.71
N LEU A 21 14.21 4.29 -30.23
CA LEU A 21 13.42 5.30 -30.92
C LEU A 21 13.87 6.71 -30.54
N GLY A 22 14.71 7.29 -31.39
CA GLY A 22 14.86 8.75 -31.54
C GLY A 22 14.02 9.22 -32.73
N ALA A 23 13.22 10.27 -32.52
CA ALA A 23 12.28 10.90 -33.47
C ALA A 23 11.09 10.08 -34.01
N GLY A 24 9.87 10.50 -33.63
CA GLY A 24 8.62 10.15 -34.35
C GLY A 24 7.57 9.34 -33.58
N LEU A 25 7.66 9.34 -32.25
CA LEU A 25 6.85 8.47 -31.39
C LEU A 25 5.35 8.83 -31.37
N PRO A 26 4.44 7.85 -31.52
CA PRO A 26 3.04 8.00 -31.11
C PRO A 26 2.93 8.16 -29.58
N VAL A 27 1.74 8.53 -29.08
CA VAL A 27 1.43 8.54 -27.63
C VAL A 27 1.84 7.19 -27.05
N TRP A 28 2.75 7.20 -26.08
CA TRP A 28 3.22 6.00 -25.39
C TRP A 28 2.03 5.25 -24.79
N ARG A 29 1.84 3.99 -25.21
CA ARG A 29 0.84 3.07 -24.68
C ARG A 29 1.49 1.70 -24.58
N PRO A 30 1.77 1.17 -23.37
CA PRO A 30 2.36 -0.15 -23.25
C PRO A 30 1.39 -1.20 -23.82
N VAL A 31 1.86 -2.00 -24.78
CA VAL A 31 1.11 -3.14 -25.33
C VAL A 31 1.74 -4.42 -24.80
N PHE A 32 1.14 -4.99 -23.75
CA PHE A 32 1.57 -6.24 -23.12
C PHE A 32 1.18 -7.48 -23.95
N ARG A 33 1.83 -7.72 -25.10
CA ARG A 33 1.66 -8.98 -25.85
C ARG A 33 2.96 -9.80 -25.89
N SER A 34 2.92 -11.00 -25.32
CA SER A 34 3.95 -12.05 -25.47
C SER A 34 3.97 -12.65 -26.88
N PRO A 35 5.09 -13.26 -27.33
CA PRO A 35 6.41 -13.35 -26.70
C PRO A 35 7.41 -12.29 -27.21
N ALA A 36 8.49 -12.10 -26.45
CA ALA A 36 9.54 -11.13 -26.71
C ALA A 36 10.19 -11.30 -28.10
N PRO A 37 10.47 -10.20 -28.83
CA PRO A 37 11.41 -10.24 -29.95
C PRO A 37 12.78 -10.71 -29.44
N THR A 38 13.57 -11.31 -30.33
CA THR A 38 14.98 -11.70 -30.10
C THR A 38 15.70 -10.67 -29.23
N ALA A 39 16.03 -11.06 -27.99
CA ALA A 39 16.53 -10.17 -26.96
C ALA A 39 17.82 -9.48 -27.41
N LEU A 40 17.71 -8.24 -27.91
CA LEU A 40 18.88 -7.41 -28.11
C LEU A 40 19.50 -7.13 -26.75
N THR A 41 20.75 -7.53 -26.58
CA THR A 41 21.54 -7.15 -25.41
C THR A 41 22.15 -5.78 -25.64
N ILE A 42 21.90 -4.85 -24.72
CA ILE A 42 22.48 -3.50 -24.70
C ILE A 42 23.31 -3.38 -23.43
N SER A 43 24.51 -2.81 -23.52
CA SER A 43 25.29 -2.54 -22.32
C SER A 43 24.72 -1.35 -21.55
N ALA A 44 24.62 -1.47 -20.24
CA ALA A 44 24.21 -0.38 -19.36
C ALA A 44 25.11 0.86 -19.50
N ASP A 45 26.39 0.68 -19.83
CA ASP A 45 27.32 1.79 -20.08
C ASP A 45 26.96 2.57 -21.35
N GLU A 46 26.43 1.90 -22.38
CA GLU A 46 25.95 2.54 -23.62
C GLU A 46 24.67 3.33 -23.37
N VAL A 47 23.77 2.78 -22.55
CA VAL A 47 22.56 3.48 -22.09
C VAL A 47 22.97 4.73 -21.31
N ARG A 48 23.86 4.61 -20.31
CA ARG A 48 24.36 5.75 -19.54
C ARG A 48 25.02 6.79 -20.45
N ALA A 49 25.90 6.37 -21.36
CA ALA A 49 26.60 7.27 -22.29
C ALA A 49 25.62 8.08 -23.16
N SER A 50 24.52 7.46 -23.57
CA SER A 50 23.44 8.11 -24.32
C SER A 50 22.67 9.10 -23.45
N VAL A 51 22.41 8.76 -22.19
CA VAL A 51 21.69 9.62 -21.24
C VAL A 51 22.48 10.87 -20.88
N ILE A 52 23.79 10.75 -20.62
CA ILE A 52 24.65 11.88 -20.22
C ILE A 52 25.20 12.69 -21.41
N GLY A 53 24.71 12.43 -22.63
CA GLY A 53 25.06 13.21 -23.83
C GLY A 53 26.49 13.01 -24.35
N ARG A 54 27.18 11.93 -24.00
CA ARG A 54 28.51 11.61 -24.56
C ARG A 54 28.46 11.24 -26.04
N THR A 55 27.27 10.96 -26.58
CA THR A 55 27.04 10.57 -27.98
C THR A 55 26.41 11.67 -28.84
N GLY A 56 26.16 12.87 -28.28
CA GLY A 56 25.55 14.01 -28.99
C GLY A 56 24.37 14.64 -28.21
N PRO A 57 23.73 15.71 -28.73
CA PRO A 57 22.56 16.30 -28.10
C PRO A 57 21.41 15.29 -28.09
N ALA A 58 20.90 14.97 -26.91
CA ALA A 58 19.77 14.07 -26.74
C ALA A 58 18.50 14.66 -27.36
N ASP A 59 17.72 13.82 -28.06
CA ASP A 59 16.43 14.23 -28.62
C ASP A 59 15.49 14.68 -27.48
N PRO A 60 14.84 15.86 -27.58
CA PRO A 60 13.86 16.31 -26.59
C PRO A 60 12.71 15.33 -26.34
N LYS A 61 12.43 14.43 -27.30
CA LYS A 61 11.43 13.34 -27.15
C LYS A 61 11.87 12.26 -26.15
N GLY A 62 13.14 12.26 -25.77
CA GLY A 62 13.72 11.38 -24.76
C GLY A 62 14.26 10.06 -25.30
N LEU A 63 14.63 9.17 -24.38
CA LEU A 63 15.18 7.85 -24.69
C LEU A 63 14.09 6.80 -24.48
N THR A 64 13.80 6.02 -25.53
CA THR A 64 12.89 4.88 -25.46
C THR A 64 13.61 3.62 -25.88
N ILE A 65 13.61 2.61 -25.00
CA ILE A 65 14.13 1.27 -25.24
C ILE A 65 13.01 0.27 -24.96
N GLN A 66 12.77 -0.65 -25.89
CA GLN A 66 11.70 -1.64 -25.78
C GLN A 66 12.24 -3.05 -26.06
N GLY A 67 11.88 -4.01 -25.21
CA GLY A 67 12.16 -5.43 -25.42
C GLY A 67 13.64 -5.82 -25.34
N ALA A 68 14.49 -4.99 -24.73
CA ALA A 68 15.93 -5.23 -24.65
C ALA A 68 16.35 -5.88 -23.32
N VAL A 69 17.46 -6.61 -23.35
CA VAL A 69 18.18 -7.04 -22.14
C VAL A 69 19.29 -6.04 -21.88
N ILE A 70 19.28 -5.42 -20.71
CA ILE A 70 20.28 -4.44 -20.29
C ILE A 70 21.25 -5.14 -19.34
N GLU A 71 22.49 -5.30 -19.79
CA GLU A 71 23.57 -5.98 -19.07
C GLU A 71 24.51 -4.97 -18.41
N GLY A 72 24.94 -5.28 -17.18
CA GLY A 72 25.74 -4.38 -16.36
C GLY A 72 24.89 -3.44 -15.52
N VAL A 73 25.55 -2.76 -14.58
CA VAL A 73 24.88 -1.84 -13.66
C VAL A 73 24.54 -0.55 -14.39
N LEU A 74 23.24 -0.23 -14.50
CA LEU A 74 22.82 1.07 -15.07
C LEU A 74 22.94 2.14 -13.99
N ASP A 75 24.12 2.72 -13.91
CA ASP A 75 24.38 3.86 -13.06
C ASP A 75 23.90 5.15 -13.76
N LEU A 76 23.01 5.88 -13.09
CA LEU A 76 22.47 7.21 -13.40
C LEU A 76 22.65 8.14 -12.18
N SER A 77 23.46 7.75 -11.20
CA SER A 77 23.71 8.52 -9.99
C SER A 77 24.19 9.94 -10.31
N GLY A 78 23.59 10.92 -9.64
CA GLY A 78 23.88 12.35 -9.83
C GLY A 78 23.59 12.91 -11.22
N ALA A 79 23.05 12.12 -12.15
CA ALA A 79 22.78 12.58 -13.51
C ALA A 79 21.60 13.58 -13.52
N VAL A 80 21.65 14.53 -14.45
CA VAL A 80 20.54 15.43 -14.74
C VAL A 80 20.03 15.11 -16.14
N VAL A 81 18.79 14.65 -16.23
CA VAL A 81 18.17 14.16 -17.45
C VAL A 81 16.87 14.93 -17.68
N ASP A 82 16.93 15.91 -18.59
CA ASP A 82 15.82 16.84 -18.84
C ASP A 82 14.76 16.30 -19.81
N PHE A 83 14.95 15.07 -20.30
CA PHE A 83 14.05 14.36 -21.21
C PHE A 83 13.57 13.03 -20.60
N PRO A 84 12.41 12.49 -21.02
CA PRO A 84 11.86 11.27 -20.41
C PRO A 84 12.72 10.04 -20.72
N LEU A 85 12.85 9.14 -19.74
CA LEU A 85 13.47 7.82 -19.91
C LEU A 85 12.39 6.74 -19.86
N ARG A 86 12.24 6.00 -20.97
CA ARG A 86 11.21 4.96 -21.14
C ARG A 86 11.87 3.62 -21.44
N PHE A 87 11.67 2.65 -20.56
CA PHE A 87 12.10 1.27 -20.71
C PHE A 87 10.89 0.36 -20.61
N ALA A 88 10.59 -0.32 -21.71
CA ALA A 88 9.34 -1.05 -21.86
C ALA A 88 9.59 -2.51 -22.12
N CYS A 89 9.00 -3.38 -21.31
CA CYS A 89 9.21 -4.82 -21.43
C CYS A 89 10.72 -5.19 -21.51
N CYS A 90 11.57 -4.44 -20.82
CA CYS A 90 13.01 -4.66 -20.79
C CYS A 90 13.38 -5.60 -19.64
N ARG A 91 14.56 -6.22 -19.71
CA ARG A 91 15.12 -6.99 -18.60
C ARG A 91 16.43 -6.37 -18.14
N PHE A 92 16.48 -5.93 -16.90
CA PHE A 92 17.71 -5.45 -16.25
C PHE A 92 18.36 -6.60 -15.50
N VAL A 93 19.55 -7.01 -15.94
CA VAL A 93 20.28 -8.14 -15.35
C VAL A 93 20.91 -7.76 -14.01
N ASN A 94 21.33 -6.51 -13.86
CA ASN A 94 21.98 -5.97 -12.67
C ASN A 94 21.21 -4.76 -12.12
N ASP A 95 21.75 -4.16 -11.06
CA ASP A 95 21.14 -3.02 -10.37
C ASP A 95 20.98 -1.81 -11.31
N VAL A 96 19.87 -1.09 -11.13
CA VAL A 96 19.62 0.24 -11.72
C VAL A 96 19.75 1.25 -10.60
N VAL A 97 20.73 2.15 -10.73
CA VAL A 97 21.13 3.09 -9.69
C VAL A 97 20.87 4.51 -10.17
N ALA A 98 19.90 5.21 -9.62
CA ALA A 98 19.59 6.62 -9.95
C ALA A 98 19.64 7.50 -8.69
N GLU A 99 20.53 7.17 -7.75
CA GLU A 99 20.67 7.90 -6.50
C GLU A 99 21.05 9.37 -6.74
N GLN A 100 20.38 10.28 -6.01
CA GLN A 100 20.60 11.73 -6.10
C GLN A 100 20.51 12.31 -7.52
N SER A 101 19.88 11.58 -8.46
CA SER A 101 19.68 12.04 -9.83
C SER A 101 18.49 12.98 -9.96
N ARG A 102 18.43 13.72 -11.06
CA ARG A 102 17.29 14.55 -11.45
C ARG A 102 16.78 14.09 -12.80
N LEU A 103 15.60 13.48 -12.82
CA LEU A 103 15.01 12.89 -14.00
C LEU A 103 13.74 13.64 -14.39
N ARG A 104 13.50 13.81 -15.69
CA ARG A 104 12.24 14.36 -16.19
C ARG A 104 11.07 13.42 -15.93
N SER A 105 11.19 12.17 -16.34
CA SER A 105 10.30 11.05 -15.96
C SER A 105 11.08 9.75 -16.10
N LEU A 106 10.68 8.75 -15.32
CA LEU A 106 11.25 7.41 -15.37
C LEU A 106 10.10 6.40 -15.50
N GLU A 107 10.05 5.74 -16.65
CA GLU A 107 8.99 4.79 -16.99
C GLU A 107 9.64 3.44 -17.27
N LEU A 108 9.25 2.44 -16.49
CA LEU A 108 9.85 1.10 -16.43
C LEU A 108 8.80 0.01 -16.69
N ASP A 109 7.77 0.36 -17.47
CA ASP A 109 6.55 -0.44 -17.66
C ASP A 109 6.87 -1.85 -18.22
N GLY A 110 6.30 -2.87 -17.59
CA GLY A 110 6.45 -4.27 -17.96
C GLY A 110 7.87 -4.81 -17.87
N SER A 111 8.80 -4.05 -17.29
CA SER A 111 10.20 -4.44 -17.23
C SER A 111 10.47 -5.37 -16.05
N ALA A 112 11.41 -6.30 -16.21
CA ALA A 112 11.85 -7.23 -15.19
C ALA A 112 13.24 -6.84 -14.66
N PHE A 113 13.43 -6.92 -13.35
CA PHE A 113 14.65 -6.53 -12.67
C PHE A 113 15.20 -7.71 -11.88
N SER A 114 16.31 -8.26 -12.34
CA SER A 114 17.07 -9.28 -11.62
C SER A 114 18.00 -8.66 -10.57
N GLY A 115 18.36 -7.39 -10.74
CA GLY A 115 18.99 -6.55 -9.71
C GLY A 115 18.00 -5.66 -8.97
N ARG A 116 18.53 -4.76 -8.13
CA ARG A 116 17.77 -3.77 -7.35
C ARG A 116 17.51 -2.50 -8.12
N LEU A 117 16.47 -1.77 -7.72
CA LEU A 117 16.17 -0.42 -8.19
C LEU A 117 16.47 0.60 -7.07
N LEU A 118 17.57 1.32 -7.19
CA LEU A 118 18.07 2.27 -6.19
C LEU A 118 17.77 3.71 -6.63
N LEU A 119 16.76 4.34 -6.04
CA LEU A 119 16.26 5.68 -6.34
C LEU A 119 16.40 6.66 -5.16
N SER A 120 17.28 6.36 -4.21
CA SER A 120 17.49 7.15 -2.98
C SER A 120 17.80 8.61 -3.29
N GLY A 121 17.00 9.53 -2.75
CA GLY A 121 17.16 10.97 -2.96
C GLY A 121 16.99 11.44 -4.42
N CYS A 122 16.46 10.60 -5.31
CA CYS A 122 16.17 10.97 -6.69
C CYS A 122 15.06 12.02 -6.76
N LEU A 123 15.16 12.95 -7.70
CA LEU A 123 14.13 13.94 -8.02
C LEU A 123 13.53 13.64 -9.40
N VAL A 124 12.29 13.21 -9.44
CA VAL A 124 11.53 12.98 -10.67
C VAL A 124 10.57 14.14 -10.87
N ALA A 125 10.80 14.96 -11.90
CA ALA A 125 9.99 16.16 -12.17
C ALA A 125 8.62 15.85 -12.79
N GLY A 126 8.42 14.64 -13.28
CA GLY A 126 7.17 14.09 -13.78
C GLY A 126 6.72 12.92 -12.92
N HIS A 127 6.35 11.81 -13.56
CA HIS A 127 5.91 10.58 -12.91
C HIS A 127 7.00 9.51 -12.89
N LEU A 128 6.85 8.59 -11.94
CA LEU A 128 7.59 7.32 -11.86
C LEU A 128 6.59 6.19 -12.14
N SER A 129 6.79 5.49 -13.25
CA SER A 129 5.89 4.41 -13.68
C SER A 129 6.58 3.06 -13.67
N LEU A 130 5.95 2.07 -13.05
CA LEU A 130 6.36 0.66 -13.00
C LEU A 130 5.14 -0.25 -13.28
N HIS A 131 4.24 0.17 -14.18
CA HIS A 131 3.07 -0.62 -14.58
C HIS A 131 3.48 -2.04 -14.99
N GLY A 132 3.00 -3.07 -14.29
CA GLY A 132 3.32 -4.46 -14.62
C GLY A 132 4.80 -4.85 -14.50
N ALA A 133 5.64 -4.03 -13.84
CA ALA A 133 7.05 -4.36 -13.65
C ALA A 133 7.24 -5.49 -12.62
N ALA A 134 8.30 -6.29 -12.80
CA ALA A 134 8.62 -7.40 -11.91
C ALA A 134 10.00 -7.20 -11.27
N LEU A 135 10.02 -6.90 -9.98
CA LEU A 135 11.25 -6.80 -9.19
C LEU A 135 11.57 -8.19 -8.60
N GLU A 136 12.35 -8.98 -9.34
CA GLU A 136 12.75 -10.34 -8.98
C GLU A 136 14.00 -10.33 -8.07
N GLY A 137 14.87 -9.33 -8.27
CA GLY A 137 16.08 -9.11 -7.48
C GLY A 137 15.82 -8.51 -6.11
N ARG A 138 16.64 -8.91 -5.13
CA ARG A 138 16.67 -8.31 -3.78
C ARG A 138 18.10 -8.22 -3.24
N GLY A 139 18.37 -7.22 -2.43
CA GLY A 139 19.63 -7.06 -1.70
C GLY A 139 19.74 -7.97 -0.49
N ASP A 140 20.91 -7.91 0.16
CA ASP A 140 21.17 -8.60 1.44
C ASP A 140 20.26 -8.10 2.58
N ASP A 141 19.80 -6.85 2.47
CA ASP A 141 18.81 -6.22 3.35
C ASP A 141 17.37 -6.67 3.04
N GLY A 142 17.17 -7.46 1.98
CA GLY A 142 15.86 -7.92 1.51
C GLY A 142 15.11 -6.89 0.66
N ALA A 143 15.68 -5.72 0.38
CA ALA A 143 15.03 -4.68 -0.41
C ALA A 143 15.21 -4.90 -1.92
N SER A 144 14.16 -4.67 -2.70
CA SER A 144 14.17 -4.71 -4.17
C SER A 144 14.13 -3.31 -4.78
N LEU A 145 13.41 -2.38 -4.15
CA LEU A 145 13.34 -0.96 -4.51
C LEU A 145 13.67 -0.11 -3.29
N ILE A 146 14.70 0.72 -3.40
CA ILE A 146 15.09 1.67 -2.35
C ILE A 146 14.94 3.10 -2.89
N GLY A 147 13.89 3.79 -2.46
CA GLY A 147 13.56 5.17 -2.81
C GLY A 147 13.46 6.06 -1.58
N ASP A 148 14.35 5.87 -0.60
CA ASP A 148 14.36 6.69 0.61
C ASP A 148 14.65 8.15 0.24
N GLY A 149 13.77 9.07 0.67
CA GLY A 149 13.84 10.48 0.29
C GLY A 149 13.56 10.79 -1.18
N LEU A 150 13.04 9.82 -1.97
CA LEU A 150 12.59 10.05 -3.34
C LEU A 150 11.57 11.19 -3.39
N ARG A 151 11.69 12.09 -4.37
CA ARG A 151 10.68 13.11 -4.64
C ARG A 151 10.16 12.96 -6.05
N VAL A 152 8.88 12.74 -6.19
CA VAL A 152 8.18 12.68 -7.47
C VAL A 152 7.20 13.84 -7.50
N ALA A 153 7.34 14.74 -8.47
CA ALA A 153 6.49 15.93 -8.54
C ALA A 153 5.05 15.60 -8.96
N ASP A 154 4.87 14.51 -9.69
CA ASP A 154 3.56 13.97 -10.08
C ASP A 154 3.32 12.64 -9.34
N SER A 155 2.88 11.61 -10.05
CA SER A 155 2.37 10.37 -9.46
C SER A 155 3.38 9.21 -9.54
N VAL A 156 3.24 8.26 -8.62
CA VAL A 156 3.98 6.99 -8.58
C VAL A 156 3.02 5.84 -8.84
N HIS A 157 3.28 5.06 -9.89
CA HIS A 157 2.43 3.96 -10.32
C HIS A 157 3.14 2.62 -10.18
N LEU A 158 2.63 1.76 -9.30
CA LEU A 158 3.06 0.39 -9.03
C LEU A 158 1.88 -0.57 -9.21
N ASP A 159 1.12 -0.44 -10.29
CA ASP A 159 -0.13 -1.15 -10.57
C ASP A 159 -0.03 -2.04 -11.82
N GLU A 160 -1.16 -2.50 -12.34
CA GLU A 160 -1.26 -3.33 -13.56
C GLU A 160 -0.42 -4.63 -13.49
N GLY A 161 -0.44 -5.31 -12.34
CA GLY A 161 0.27 -6.59 -12.15
C GLY A 161 1.73 -6.44 -11.73
N PHE A 162 2.12 -5.25 -11.29
CA PHE A 162 3.41 -5.02 -10.63
C PHE A 162 3.65 -6.05 -9.53
N SER A 163 4.88 -6.59 -9.47
CA SER A 163 5.27 -7.57 -8.45
C SER A 163 6.64 -7.29 -7.88
N SER A 164 6.82 -7.59 -6.59
CA SER A 164 8.09 -7.40 -5.88
C SER A 164 8.41 -8.56 -4.97
N MET A 165 9.57 -9.18 -5.20
CA MET A 165 10.15 -10.26 -4.39
C MET A 165 11.02 -9.76 -3.23
N GLY A 166 11.14 -8.44 -3.06
CA GLY A 166 11.76 -7.79 -1.92
C GLY A 166 10.93 -6.63 -1.39
N THR A 167 11.44 -5.98 -0.35
CA THR A 167 10.81 -4.81 0.25
C THR A 167 10.92 -3.60 -0.65
N ILE A 168 9.83 -2.83 -0.72
CA ILE A 168 9.80 -1.51 -1.33
C ILE A 168 9.97 -0.48 -0.21
N ARG A 169 11.09 0.24 -0.21
CA ARG A 169 11.41 1.28 0.77
C ARG A 169 11.21 2.65 0.15
N LEU A 170 10.36 3.46 0.77
CA LEU A 170 10.00 4.82 0.34
C LEU A 170 10.00 5.77 1.55
N THR A 171 10.91 5.55 2.49
CA THR A 171 10.94 6.27 3.76
C THR A 171 11.18 7.75 3.54
N GLY A 172 10.32 8.60 4.11
CA GLY A 172 10.44 10.06 4.00
C GLY A 172 10.33 10.60 2.57
N SER A 173 9.80 9.81 1.63
CA SER A 173 9.59 10.25 0.25
C SER A 173 8.42 11.23 0.13
N HIS A 174 8.38 11.97 -0.98
CA HIS A 174 7.30 12.90 -1.31
C HIS A 174 6.79 12.66 -2.73
N VAL A 175 5.48 12.41 -2.85
CA VAL A 175 4.76 12.25 -4.11
C VAL A 175 3.77 13.41 -4.24
N GLY A 176 3.94 14.24 -5.27
CA GLY A 176 3.10 15.43 -5.50
C GLY A 176 1.72 15.11 -6.10
N GLY A 177 1.57 13.93 -6.70
CA GLY A 177 0.32 13.39 -7.21
C GLY A 177 -0.16 12.19 -6.38
N ASP A 178 -0.59 11.15 -7.09
CA ASP A 178 -1.15 9.93 -6.50
C ASP A 178 -0.07 8.85 -6.31
N PHE A 179 -0.24 8.01 -5.29
CA PHE A 179 0.56 6.79 -5.10
C PHE A 179 -0.35 5.56 -5.26
N VAL A 180 -0.20 4.87 -6.39
CA VAL A 180 -1.10 3.80 -6.82
C VAL A 180 -0.39 2.46 -6.78
N LEU A 181 -0.94 1.50 -6.05
CA LEU A 181 -0.49 0.11 -5.95
C LEU A 181 -1.61 -0.88 -6.30
N ASP A 182 -2.54 -0.46 -7.15
CA ASP A 182 -3.72 -1.27 -7.46
C ASP A 182 -3.33 -2.57 -8.18
N GLY A 183 -3.75 -3.71 -7.64
CA GLY A 183 -3.39 -5.04 -8.16
C GLY A 183 -1.92 -5.43 -7.98
N ALA A 184 -1.14 -4.68 -7.20
CA ALA A 184 0.25 -5.03 -6.92
C ALA A 184 0.37 -6.31 -6.08
N LYS A 185 1.44 -7.07 -6.32
CA LYS A 185 1.77 -8.31 -5.58
C LYS A 185 3.12 -8.18 -4.90
N LEU A 186 3.10 -7.85 -3.61
CA LEU A 186 4.31 -7.79 -2.80
C LEU A 186 4.53 -9.15 -2.15
N THR A 187 5.31 -10.01 -2.79
CA THR A 187 5.53 -11.40 -2.36
C THR A 187 6.75 -11.56 -1.45
N GLY A 188 7.65 -10.57 -1.45
CA GLY A 188 8.82 -10.52 -0.59
C GLY A 188 8.71 -9.55 0.58
N ALA A 189 9.60 -9.73 1.56
CA ALA A 189 9.75 -8.86 2.72
C ALA A 189 11.21 -8.88 3.22
N ASP A 190 11.56 -7.90 4.05
CA ASP A 190 12.87 -7.77 4.68
C ASP A 190 12.97 -8.64 5.95
N ALA A 191 14.07 -8.50 6.68
CA ALA A 191 14.31 -9.21 7.93
C ALA A 191 13.22 -8.93 9.00
N ASP A 192 12.62 -7.74 8.97
CA ASP A 192 11.54 -7.34 9.88
C ASP A 192 10.15 -7.77 9.36
N ARG A 193 10.12 -8.49 8.23
CA ARG A 193 8.92 -8.96 7.52
C ARG A 193 8.06 -7.82 6.99
N VAL A 194 8.68 -6.71 6.60
CA VAL A 194 8.02 -5.58 5.96
C VAL A 194 8.11 -5.71 4.45
N SER A 195 6.98 -5.62 3.74
CA SER A 195 6.93 -5.62 2.26
C SER A 195 6.93 -4.21 1.67
N LEU A 196 6.28 -3.27 2.37
CA LEU A 196 6.26 -1.85 1.98
C LEU A 196 6.60 -1.00 3.21
N ALA A 197 7.76 -0.35 3.18
CA ALA A 197 8.22 0.58 4.18
C ALA A 197 8.08 2.01 3.67
N ALA A 198 6.94 2.64 3.91
CA ALA A 198 6.62 4.01 3.50
C ALA A 198 6.45 4.93 4.72
N ASP A 199 7.29 4.74 5.74
CA ASP A 199 7.26 5.54 6.96
C ASP A 199 7.61 7.01 6.63
N GLY A 200 6.77 7.94 7.11
CA GLY A 200 6.92 9.36 6.88
C GLY A 200 6.67 9.82 5.43
N VAL A 201 6.15 8.97 4.55
CA VAL A 201 5.81 9.38 3.18
C VAL A 201 4.78 10.51 3.19
N ARG A 202 4.96 11.49 2.30
CA ARG A 202 3.95 12.51 2.01
C ARG A 202 3.43 12.31 0.60
N VAL A 203 2.12 12.14 0.47
CA VAL A 203 1.42 12.05 -0.81
C VAL A 203 0.43 13.18 -0.84
N ASP A 204 0.56 14.11 -1.78
CA ASP A 204 -0.34 15.26 -1.87
C ASP A 204 -1.71 14.87 -2.46
N GLY A 205 -1.74 13.82 -3.29
CA GLY A 205 -2.95 13.18 -3.81
C GLY A 205 -3.47 12.02 -2.96
N LYS A 206 -3.97 10.97 -3.61
CA LYS A 206 -4.51 9.75 -2.97
C LYS A 206 -3.46 8.64 -2.88
N VAL A 207 -3.63 7.75 -1.91
CA VAL A 207 -2.93 6.46 -1.85
C VAL A 207 -3.94 5.36 -2.11
N SER A 208 -3.70 4.51 -3.10
CA SER A 208 -4.61 3.42 -3.46
C SER A 208 -3.90 2.07 -3.45
N MET A 209 -4.47 1.12 -2.71
CA MET A 209 -4.12 -0.29 -2.65
C MET A 209 -5.41 -1.09 -2.89
N SER A 210 -5.89 -1.06 -4.13
CA SER A 210 -7.18 -1.64 -4.52
C SER A 210 -7.02 -2.81 -5.52
N ASN A 211 -8.14 -3.43 -5.91
CA ASN A 211 -8.22 -4.34 -7.06
C ASN A 211 -7.28 -5.55 -6.99
N GLY A 212 -7.33 -6.31 -5.89
CA GLY A 212 -6.50 -7.51 -5.70
C GLY A 212 -5.08 -7.23 -5.24
N PHE A 213 -4.83 -6.10 -4.57
CA PHE A 213 -3.54 -5.84 -3.92
C PHE A 213 -3.22 -6.95 -2.91
N THR A 214 -2.02 -7.50 -2.95
CA THR A 214 -1.57 -8.54 -2.01
C THR A 214 -0.22 -8.20 -1.39
N SER A 215 -0.08 -8.46 -0.09
CA SER A 215 1.17 -8.25 0.65
C SER A 215 1.50 -9.46 1.53
N ALA A 216 2.65 -10.07 1.29
CA ALA A 216 3.19 -11.22 2.04
C ALA A 216 3.96 -10.81 3.31
N GLY A 217 4.24 -9.53 3.46
CA GLY A 217 4.75 -8.90 4.68
C GLY A 217 3.88 -7.72 5.10
N THR A 218 4.31 -7.01 6.13
CA THR A 218 3.61 -5.85 6.69
C THR A 218 3.72 -4.64 5.76
N VAL A 219 2.63 -3.88 5.66
CA VAL A 219 2.61 -2.56 5.04
C VAL A 219 2.72 -1.49 6.12
N ARG A 220 3.72 -0.61 6.01
CA ARG A 220 3.99 0.45 6.98
C ARG A 220 3.86 1.84 6.37
N LEU A 221 3.09 2.69 7.04
CA LEU A 221 2.80 4.09 6.72
C LEU A 221 2.88 4.94 8.00
N VAL A 222 3.85 4.66 8.88
CA VAL A 222 3.96 5.35 10.18
C VAL A 222 4.29 6.82 9.95
N GLY A 223 3.47 7.72 10.51
CA GLY A 223 3.62 9.16 10.35
C GLY A 223 3.40 9.65 8.92
N ALA A 224 2.83 8.83 8.04
CA ALA A 224 2.55 9.22 6.66
C ALA A 224 1.48 10.32 6.58
N GLY A 225 1.57 11.17 5.56
CA GLY A 225 0.60 12.20 5.25
C GLY A 225 -0.02 11.97 3.87
N VAL A 226 -1.35 11.90 3.81
CA VAL A 226 -2.13 11.75 2.56
C VAL A 226 -3.04 12.97 2.40
N GLY A 227 -2.83 13.71 1.31
CA GLY A 227 -3.51 14.98 1.03
C GLY A 227 -4.95 14.81 0.53
N ALA A 228 -5.29 13.64 -0.02
CA ALA A 228 -6.66 13.28 -0.38
C ALA A 228 -7.13 12.03 0.39
N GLN A 229 -7.33 10.90 -0.29
CA GLN A 229 -7.92 9.68 0.26
C GLN A 229 -6.86 8.58 0.42
N LEU A 230 -6.95 7.79 1.50
CA LEU A 230 -6.30 6.48 1.60
C LEU A 230 -7.35 5.39 1.30
N ALA A 231 -7.11 4.56 0.29
CA ALA A 231 -7.97 3.46 -0.09
C ALA A 231 -7.22 2.13 -0.04
N VAL A 232 -7.74 1.18 0.72
CA VAL A 232 -7.29 -0.20 0.81
C VAL A 232 -8.54 -1.07 0.63
N ARG A 233 -8.81 -1.52 -0.61
CA ARG A 233 -10.06 -2.20 -0.98
C ARG A 233 -9.75 -3.49 -1.71
N ASP A 234 -10.53 -4.55 -1.52
CA ASP A 234 -10.26 -5.83 -2.21
C ASP A 234 -8.77 -6.21 -2.11
N ALA A 235 -8.24 -6.08 -0.90
CA ALA A 235 -6.82 -6.20 -0.61
C ALA A 235 -6.61 -7.36 0.36
N SER A 236 -5.57 -8.15 0.14
CA SER A 236 -5.19 -9.28 0.98
C SER A 236 -3.85 -9.02 1.64
N LEU A 237 -3.90 -8.64 2.92
CA LEU A 237 -2.73 -8.44 3.76
C LEU A 237 -2.42 -9.76 4.49
N LEU A 238 -1.67 -10.63 3.82
CA LEU A 238 -1.39 -12.00 4.23
C LEU A 238 -0.19 -12.09 5.20
N GLY A 239 0.69 -11.10 5.14
CA GLY A 239 1.90 -11.00 5.97
C GLY A 239 1.69 -10.30 7.32
N ARG A 240 2.60 -10.58 8.26
CA ARG A 240 2.67 -9.88 9.55
C ARG A 240 4.09 -9.72 10.08
N ASP A 241 4.33 -8.63 10.80
CA ASP A 241 5.63 -8.28 11.40
C ASP A 241 5.89 -9.11 12.67
N ALA A 242 7.02 -8.84 13.34
CA ALA A 242 7.40 -9.43 14.63
C ALA A 242 6.30 -9.35 15.70
N ALA A 243 5.49 -8.29 15.68
CA ALA A 243 4.45 -8.00 16.66
C ALA A 243 3.04 -8.40 16.20
N GLY A 244 2.93 -9.12 15.08
CA GLY A 244 1.66 -9.60 14.55
C GLY A 244 0.84 -8.58 13.76
N ASN A 245 1.44 -7.48 13.31
CA ASN A 245 0.74 -6.44 12.56
C ASN A 245 0.84 -6.67 11.04
N ALA A 246 -0.29 -6.58 10.34
CA ALA A 246 -0.34 -6.61 8.88
C ALA A 246 -0.26 -5.21 8.26
N PHE A 247 -0.82 -4.21 8.95
CA PHE A 247 -0.81 -2.82 8.50
C PHE A 247 -0.51 -1.88 9.67
N VAL A 248 0.56 -1.09 9.57
CA VAL A 248 0.97 -0.17 10.64
C VAL A 248 0.97 1.26 10.11
N ALA A 249 0.02 2.06 10.56
CA ALA A 249 -0.15 3.45 10.18
C ALA A 249 -0.36 4.33 11.42
N ASP A 250 0.51 4.15 12.40
CA ASP A 250 0.54 4.96 13.61
C ASP A 250 0.89 6.42 13.25
N SER A 251 0.18 7.38 13.84
CA SER A 251 0.27 8.82 13.53
C SER A 251 -0.01 9.19 12.06
N LEU A 252 -0.71 8.33 11.30
CA LEU A 252 -1.16 8.63 9.95
C LEU A 252 -2.05 9.87 9.92
N LYS A 253 -1.83 10.77 8.96
CA LYS A 253 -2.71 11.91 8.69
C LYS A 253 -3.32 11.78 7.30
N VAL A 254 -4.63 11.68 7.22
CA VAL A 254 -5.39 11.69 5.96
C VAL A 254 -6.30 12.91 5.97
N THR A 255 -6.21 13.75 4.95
CA THR A 255 -7.05 14.97 4.88
C THR A 255 -8.49 14.64 4.53
N GLY A 256 -8.70 13.67 3.63
CA GLY A 256 -10.02 13.14 3.28
C GLY A 256 -10.35 11.85 4.02
N ASN A 257 -10.90 10.89 3.28
CA ASN A 257 -11.41 9.63 3.82
C ASN A 257 -10.31 8.56 3.92
N ALA A 258 -10.42 7.69 4.92
CA ALA A 258 -9.65 6.45 5.00
C ALA A 258 -10.60 5.26 4.83
N VAL A 259 -10.39 4.50 3.75
CA VAL A 259 -11.28 3.42 3.33
C VAL A 259 -10.53 2.11 3.38
N PHE A 260 -10.94 1.21 4.26
CA PHE A 260 -10.38 -0.14 4.46
C PHE A 260 -11.47 -1.18 4.18
N GLY A 261 -11.77 -1.45 2.91
CA GLY A 261 -12.86 -2.32 2.47
C GLY A 261 -13.70 -1.72 1.33
N PRO A 262 -14.66 -2.47 0.76
CA PRO A 262 -15.03 -3.84 1.11
C PRO A 262 -13.96 -4.88 0.73
N GLU A 263 -14.13 -6.10 1.25
CA GLU A 263 -13.31 -7.28 0.90
C GLU A 263 -11.82 -7.18 1.25
N LEU A 264 -11.47 -6.26 2.15
CA LEU A 264 -10.15 -6.26 2.78
C LEU A 264 -10.03 -7.47 3.72
N THR A 265 -9.02 -8.30 3.53
CA THR A 265 -8.65 -9.38 4.45
C THR A 265 -7.28 -9.09 5.07
N ALA A 266 -7.17 -9.22 6.40
CA ALA A 266 -5.90 -9.02 7.11
C ALA A 266 -5.60 -10.16 8.10
N ASP A 267 -4.45 -10.81 7.91
CA ASP A 267 -3.94 -11.92 8.73
C ASP A 267 -3.08 -11.46 9.93
N GLY A 268 -3.13 -10.16 10.21
CA GLY A 268 -2.53 -9.52 11.37
C GLY A 268 -3.30 -8.26 11.74
N ALA A 269 -2.85 -7.56 12.78
CA ALA A 269 -3.51 -6.34 13.24
C ALA A 269 -3.38 -5.18 12.24
N ILE A 270 -4.40 -4.33 12.22
CA ILE A 270 -4.36 -2.99 11.62
C ILE A 270 -4.19 -1.96 12.73
N ARG A 271 -3.15 -1.14 12.64
CA ARG A 271 -2.83 -0.10 13.62
C ARG A 271 -2.99 1.31 13.03
N LEU A 272 -3.73 2.15 13.75
CA LEU A 272 -4.01 3.54 13.42
C LEU A 272 -3.80 4.46 14.65
N VAL A 273 -2.81 4.13 15.49
CA VAL A 273 -2.65 4.76 16.80
C VAL A 273 -2.29 6.23 16.66
N GLY A 274 -3.07 7.11 17.26
CA GLY A 274 -2.85 8.56 17.22
C GLY A 274 -3.03 9.19 15.83
N GLY A 275 -3.60 8.44 14.87
CA GLY A 275 -3.88 8.96 13.54
C GLY A 275 -4.95 10.05 13.54
N HIS A 276 -5.03 10.79 12.44
CA HIS A 276 -6.05 11.80 12.19
C HIS A 276 -6.60 11.63 10.77
N ILE A 277 -7.90 11.39 10.67
CA ILE A 277 -8.66 11.28 9.43
C ILE A 277 -9.62 12.48 9.40
N GLY A 278 -9.43 13.37 8.41
CA GLY A 278 -10.23 14.58 8.26
C GLY A 278 -11.61 14.36 7.66
N GLY A 279 -11.85 13.20 7.05
CA GLY A 279 -13.16 12.74 6.61
C GLY A 279 -13.63 11.50 7.35
N GLU A 280 -14.23 10.57 6.61
CA GLU A 280 -14.77 9.33 7.17
C GLU A 280 -13.71 8.22 7.28
N LEU A 281 -13.81 7.41 8.34
CA LEU A 281 -13.16 6.10 8.43
C LEU A 281 -14.18 5.02 8.13
N THR A 282 -13.97 4.23 7.08
CA THR A 282 -14.82 3.08 6.78
C THR A 282 -14.01 1.80 6.75
N MET A 283 -14.49 0.78 7.46
CA MET A 283 -14.02 -0.60 7.40
C MET A 283 -15.16 -1.57 7.03
N ARG A 284 -16.10 -1.10 6.19
CA ARG A 284 -17.26 -1.88 5.77
C ARG A 284 -16.82 -3.15 5.06
N GLY A 285 -17.39 -4.29 5.44
CA GLY A 285 -17.08 -5.59 4.84
C GLY A 285 -15.62 -6.03 4.97
N ALA A 286 -14.87 -5.46 5.92
CA ALA A 286 -13.49 -5.86 6.16
C ALA A 286 -13.42 -7.07 7.11
N HIS A 287 -12.54 -8.01 6.80
CA HIS A 287 -12.29 -9.23 7.57
C HIS A 287 -10.89 -9.19 8.20
N LEU A 288 -10.84 -8.86 9.49
CA LEU A 288 -9.63 -8.88 10.28
C LEU A 288 -9.51 -10.25 10.96
N LEU A 289 -8.82 -11.17 10.28
CA LEU A 289 -8.71 -12.59 10.66
C LEU A 289 -7.57 -12.85 11.65
N GLY A 290 -6.54 -11.99 11.64
CA GLY A 290 -5.41 -12.02 12.57
C GLY A 290 -5.47 -10.95 13.66
N ALA A 291 -4.51 -11.03 14.58
CA ALA A 291 -4.36 -10.12 15.71
C ALA A 291 -2.88 -9.91 16.04
N ASP A 292 -2.57 -8.82 16.75
CA ASP A 292 -1.25 -8.56 17.33
C ASP A 292 -0.98 -9.46 18.53
N ASP A 293 0.22 -9.37 19.11
CA ASP A 293 0.63 -10.14 20.29
C ASP A 293 -0.27 -9.90 21.53
N ASP A 294 -1.00 -8.77 21.57
CA ASP A 294 -1.98 -8.44 22.60
C ASP A 294 -3.39 -9.02 22.31
N GLY A 295 -3.56 -9.76 21.21
CA GLY A 295 -4.85 -10.31 20.76
C GLY A 295 -5.79 -9.26 20.17
N VAL A 296 -5.28 -8.17 19.60
CA VAL A 296 -6.05 -7.06 19.01
C VAL A 296 -5.97 -7.11 17.49
N SER A 297 -7.12 -7.06 16.82
CA SER A 297 -7.18 -6.96 15.35
C SER A 297 -7.19 -5.52 14.84
N LEU A 298 -7.78 -4.59 15.60
CA LEU A 298 -7.80 -3.16 15.24
C LEU A 298 -7.32 -2.32 16.42
N VAL A 299 -6.15 -1.71 16.29
CA VAL A 299 -5.54 -0.83 17.30
C VAL A 299 -5.69 0.63 16.85
N ALA A 300 -6.77 1.28 17.29
CA ALA A 300 -7.12 2.66 16.95
C ALA A 300 -7.10 3.57 18.19
N ALA A 301 -6.13 3.35 19.09
CA ALA A 301 -5.98 4.16 20.29
C ALA A 301 -5.63 5.62 19.92
N ARG A 302 -6.31 6.60 20.54
CA ARG A 302 -6.16 8.04 20.26
C ARG A 302 -6.42 8.46 18.82
N LEU A 303 -7.04 7.61 17.99
CA LEU A 303 -7.44 7.96 16.64
C LEU A 303 -8.43 9.14 16.66
N ARG A 304 -8.25 10.09 15.74
CA ARG A 304 -9.22 11.17 15.51
C ARG A 304 -9.86 10.99 14.15
N VAL A 305 -11.18 11.04 14.11
CA VAL A 305 -11.98 11.03 12.88
C VAL A 305 -12.92 12.22 12.93
N ASP A 306 -12.82 13.11 11.96
CA ASP A 306 -13.57 14.37 11.93
C ASP A 306 -15.00 14.19 11.38
N ASP A 307 -15.29 13.03 10.79
CA ASP A 307 -16.62 12.62 10.35
C ASP A 307 -17.00 11.23 10.90
N ASN A 308 -17.81 10.46 10.16
CA ASN A 308 -18.33 9.16 10.56
C ASN A 308 -17.24 8.07 10.59
N THR A 309 -17.45 7.09 11.46
CA THR A 309 -16.70 5.84 11.52
C THR A 309 -17.65 4.67 11.31
N SER A 310 -17.50 3.94 10.21
CA SER A 310 -18.33 2.78 9.87
C SER A 310 -17.52 1.49 9.96
N LEU A 311 -17.86 0.64 10.92
CA LEU A 311 -17.39 -0.75 11.06
C LEU A 311 -18.60 -1.69 10.90
N ASP A 312 -19.36 -1.52 9.83
CA ASP A 312 -20.63 -2.22 9.57
C ASP A 312 -20.56 -3.11 8.32
N GLU A 313 -21.69 -3.65 7.86
CA GLU A 313 -21.81 -4.46 6.65
C GLU A 313 -20.84 -5.66 6.64
N ASP A 314 -21.06 -6.65 7.52
CA ASP A 314 -20.21 -7.85 7.64
C ASP A 314 -18.74 -7.59 8.00
N PHE A 315 -18.45 -6.49 8.71
CA PHE A 315 -17.16 -6.33 9.39
C PHE A 315 -16.91 -7.49 10.37
N ILE A 316 -15.79 -8.20 10.22
CA ILE A 316 -15.37 -9.31 11.09
C ILE A 316 -14.05 -8.95 11.76
N ALA A 317 -13.97 -9.10 13.08
CA ALA A 317 -12.71 -9.04 13.81
C ALA A 317 -12.56 -10.27 14.72
N HIS A 318 -11.48 -11.03 14.51
CA HIS A 318 -11.15 -12.21 15.33
C HIS A 318 -10.51 -11.84 16.67
N GLY A 319 -9.73 -10.77 16.71
CA GLY A 319 -9.18 -10.15 17.90
C GLY A 319 -10.03 -8.99 18.41
N ALA A 320 -9.54 -8.35 19.47
CA ALA A 320 -10.17 -7.16 20.06
C ALA A 320 -10.10 -5.94 19.11
N VAL A 321 -11.02 -5.00 19.32
CA VAL A 321 -10.99 -3.67 18.69
C VAL A 321 -10.73 -2.62 19.78
N LYS A 322 -9.54 -2.02 19.79
CA LYS A 322 -9.10 -1.04 20.79
C LYS A 322 -9.27 0.40 20.27
N LEU A 323 -10.28 1.12 20.77
CA LEU A 323 -10.55 2.54 20.47
C LEU A 323 -10.22 3.47 21.66
N ILE A 324 -9.24 3.10 22.49
CA ILE A 324 -8.94 3.79 23.75
C ILE A 324 -8.50 5.24 23.47
N GLY A 325 -9.27 6.21 23.99
CA GLY A 325 -9.00 7.63 23.81
C GLY A 325 -9.23 8.15 22.39
N ALA A 326 -9.86 7.37 21.51
CA ALA A 326 -10.26 7.82 20.19
C ALA A 326 -11.30 8.95 20.30
N ARG A 327 -11.26 9.88 19.34
CA ARG A 327 -12.18 11.01 19.22
C ARG A 327 -12.86 10.93 17.86
N LEU A 328 -14.13 10.55 17.86
CA LEU A 328 -14.94 10.45 16.65
C LEU A 328 -15.95 11.59 16.70
N ALA A 329 -15.88 12.52 15.74
CA ALA A 329 -16.75 13.67 15.72
C ALA A 329 -18.14 13.32 15.15
N GLY A 330 -18.19 12.44 14.15
CA GLY A 330 -19.43 11.87 13.61
C GLY A 330 -19.91 10.63 14.37
N HIS A 331 -20.71 9.81 13.68
CA HIS A 331 -21.29 8.60 14.25
C HIS A 331 -20.34 7.42 14.14
N LEU A 332 -20.31 6.57 15.18
CA LEU A 332 -19.76 5.22 15.07
C LEU A 332 -20.90 4.25 14.77
N SER A 333 -20.85 3.59 13.61
CA SER A 333 -21.74 2.49 13.24
C SER A 333 -20.98 1.17 13.32
N MET A 334 -21.55 0.17 13.99
CA MET A 334 -21.03 -1.20 14.05
C MET A 334 -22.12 -2.23 13.71
N THR A 335 -23.05 -1.83 12.86
CA THR A 335 -24.24 -2.60 12.55
C THR A 335 -23.87 -3.85 11.75
N GLY A 336 -24.19 -5.03 12.28
CA GLY A 336 -23.84 -6.30 11.61
C GLY A 336 -22.38 -6.73 11.81
N ALA A 337 -21.61 -5.98 12.59
CA ALA A 337 -20.24 -6.37 12.95
C ALA A 337 -20.21 -7.66 13.78
N LYS A 338 -19.26 -8.54 13.48
CA LYS A 338 -18.98 -9.79 14.21
C LYS A 338 -17.62 -9.65 14.90
N LEU A 339 -17.65 -9.52 16.23
CA LEU A 339 -16.46 -9.50 17.07
C LEU A 339 -16.33 -10.87 17.72
N LEU A 340 -15.39 -11.69 17.24
CA LEU A 340 -15.30 -13.11 17.59
C LEU A 340 -14.36 -13.39 18.77
N GLY A 341 -13.50 -12.43 19.14
CA GLY A 341 -12.70 -12.43 20.36
C GLY A 341 -11.89 -13.70 20.64
N GLN A 342 -10.61 -13.72 20.30
CA GLN A 342 -9.69 -14.73 20.84
C GLN A 342 -9.42 -14.44 22.32
N THR A 343 -9.89 -15.32 23.19
CA THR A 343 -9.30 -15.42 24.54
C THR A 343 -7.86 -15.86 24.35
N ALA A 344 -6.92 -15.07 24.87
CA ALA A 344 -5.50 -15.43 24.91
C ALA A 344 -5.30 -16.66 25.82
N SER A 345 -5.63 -17.85 25.31
CA SER A 345 -5.23 -19.17 25.80
C SER A 345 -5.90 -20.28 24.95
N ALA A 346 -5.46 -20.49 23.71
CA ALA A 346 -5.72 -21.76 23.03
C ALA A 346 -4.44 -22.20 22.28
N PRO A 347 -3.87 -23.38 22.57
CA PRO A 347 -2.71 -23.87 21.85
C PRO A 347 -3.08 -24.25 20.41
N ALA A 348 -2.11 -24.12 19.51
CA ALA A 348 -2.21 -24.13 18.04
C ALA A 348 -2.68 -25.45 17.37
N TRP A 349 -3.37 -26.35 18.07
CA TRP A 349 -3.87 -27.61 17.48
C TRP A 349 -5.34 -27.96 17.80
N SER A 350 -6.14 -27.05 18.37
CA SER A 350 -7.55 -27.38 18.63
C SER A 350 -8.46 -27.09 17.41
N PRO A 351 -9.36 -28.02 17.02
CA PRO A 351 -10.38 -27.74 16.02
C PRO A 351 -11.32 -26.66 16.59
N ILE A 352 -11.67 -25.67 15.75
CA ILE A 352 -12.42 -24.46 16.11
C ILE A 352 -13.63 -24.82 16.98
N ALA A 353 -13.49 -24.65 18.29
CA ALA A 353 -14.58 -24.80 19.23
C ALA A 353 -15.34 -23.48 19.25
N SER A 354 -16.61 -23.57 18.87
CA SER A 354 -17.65 -22.53 18.86
C SER A 354 -17.49 -21.51 19.98
N GLY A 355 -16.81 -20.40 19.70
CA GLY A 355 -16.75 -19.21 20.54
C GLY A 355 -17.98 -18.33 20.31
N SER A 356 -18.52 -17.74 21.37
CA SER A 356 -19.70 -16.88 21.32
C SER A 356 -19.52 -15.69 20.36
N THR A 357 -20.12 -15.76 19.17
CA THR A 357 -20.24 -14.62 18.26
C THR A 357 -21.12 -13.54 18.90
N THR A 358 -20.53 -12.43 19.32
CA THR A 358 -21.32 -11.25 19.70
C THR A 358 -21.59 -10.44 18.43
N THR A 359 -22.79 -10.57 17.88
CA THR A 359 -23.27 -9.71 16.79
C THR A 359 -23.73 -8.38 17.37
N CYS A 360 -23.04 -7.31 17.00
CA CYS A 360 -23.45 -5.96 17.35
C CYS A 360 -24.61 -5.54 16.42
N THR A 361 -25.86 -5.65 16.89
CA THR A 361 -27.05 -5.30 16.11
C THR A 361 -27.28 -3.79 16.02
N SER A 362 -26.78 -3.01 16.99
CA SER A 362 -26.57 -1.57 16.87
C SER A 362 -25.77 -1.04 18.06
N VAL A 363 -24.77 -0.21 17.79
CA VAL A 363 -24.20 0.74 18.76
C VAL A 363 -24.41 2.11 18.13
N ARG A 364 -25.31 2.91 18.68
CA ARG A 364 -25.41 4.33 18.30
C ARG A 364 -24.57 5.13 19.29
N TRP A 365 -23.46 5.66 18.81
CA TRP A 365 -22.72 6.72 19.47
C TRP A 365 -23.12 8.05 18.83
N SER A 366 -23.71 8.95 19.62
CA SER A 366 -23.92 10.35 19.23
C SER A 366 -23.24 11.25 20.25
N ALA A 367 -22.32 12.09 19.79
CA ALA A 367 -21.82 13.21 20.57
C ALA A 367 -22.81 14.37 20.39
N GLN A 368 -23.94 14.36 21.12
CA GLN A 368 -24.91 15.46 21.05
C GLN A 368 -24.99 16.22 22.38
N GLU A 369 -24.71 17.52 22.26
CA GLU A 369 -24.93 18.66 23.17
C GLU A 369 -23.82 19.06 24.17
N ARG A 370 -23.06 20.08 23.73
CA ARG A 370 -22.47 21.12 24.57
C ARG A 370 -23.56 22.03 25.14
N SER A 371 -24.06 21.77 26.35
CA SER A 371 -24.77 22.79 27.15
C SER A 371 -25.13 22.28 28.55
N ASP A 372 -24.15 22.34 29.47
CA ASP A 372 -24.30 22.76 30.89
C ASP A 372 -23.10 22.28 31.72
N CYS A 373 -21.92 22.84 31.44
CA CYS A 373 -20.80 22.80 32.38
C CYS A 373 -20.72 24.16 33.09
N ARG A 374 -21.41 24.32 34.21
CA ARG A 374 -21.08 25.41 35.16
C ARG A 374 -19.74 25.09 35.82
N VAL A 375 -18.80 25.99 35.63
CA VAL A 375 -17.42 25.92 36.14
C VAL A 375 -17.42 26.12 37.65
N HIS A 376 -17.09 25.07 38.40
CA HIS A 376 -16.39 25.19 39.67
C HIS A 376 -15.02 24.51 39.53
N ARG A 377 -13.99 25.24 39.96
CA ARG A 377 -12.55 25.07 39.69
C ARG A 377 -12.02 23.62 39.80
N SER A 378 -11.12 23.27 38.86
CA SER A 378 -10.22 22.08 38.76
C SER A 378 -10.71 20.91 37.85
N PRO A 379 -9.81 20.22 37.12
CA PRO A 379 -10.12 19.57 35.85
C PRO A 379 -10.87 18.25 36.06
N ALA A 380 -12.16 18.23 35.71
CA ALA A 380 -13.01 17.05 35.82
C ALA A 380 -12.75 16.05 34.69
N VAL A 381 -12.40 14.83 35.06
CA VAL A 381 -12.38 13.65 34.19
C VAL A 381 -13.82 13.17 34.00
N CYS A 382 -14.36 13.30 32.79
CA CYS A 382 -15.69 12.76 32.49
C CYS A 382 -15.62 11.22 32.39
N ARG A 383 -16.23 10.51 33.34
CA ARG A 383 -16.55 9.08 33.23
C ARG A 383 -17.94 8.94 32.62
N TRP A 384 -18.05 8.20 31.52
CA TRP A 384 -19.33 7.97 30.82
C TRP A 384 -19.78 6.51 30.94
N ARG A 385 -21.08 6.31 31.18
CA ARG A 385 -21.75 5.03 31.43
C ARG A 385 -22.70 4.73 30.26
N VAL A 386 -22.61 3.55 29.66
CA VAL A 386 -23.46 3.09 28.54
C VAL A 386 -24.82 2.62 29.07
N LEU A 387 -25.91 3.07 28.45
CA LEU A 387 -27.29 2.67 28.76
C LEU A 387 -27.64 1.33 28.08
N ARG A 388 -28.32 0.46 28.83
CA ARG A 388 -28.63 -0.95 28.50
C ARG A 388 -29.30 -1.16 27.13
N SER A 389 -28.95 -2.26 26.45
CA SER A 389 -29.82 -2.91 25.46
C SER A 389 -30.80 -3.88 26.15
N ARG A 390 -32.03 -3.98 25.64
CA ARG A 390 -33.03 -4.98 26.06
C ARG A 390 -32.97 -6.17 25.09
N ALA A 391 -32.50 -7.32 25.54
CA ALA A 391 -32.90 -8.64 25.03
C ALA A 391 -32.62 -9.74 26.08
N PRO A 392 -33.40 -10.83 26.14
CA PRO A 392 -33.52 -11.68 27.31
C PRO A 392 -32.50 -12.83 27.36
N THR A 393 -31.99 -13.10 28.57
CA THR A 393 -31.56 -14.38 29.18
C THR A 393 -31.21 -15.53 28.21
N THR A 394 -30.00 -16.11 28.21
CA THR A 394 -29.37 -16.82 29.34
C THR A 394 -27.87 -17.12 29.09
N LEU A 395 -27.14 -17.21 30.20
CA LEU A 395 -25.77 -17.74 30.41
C LEU A 395 -24.60 -16.77 30.18
N ALA A 396 -24.02 -16.43 31.32
CA ALA A 396 -22.98 -15.45 31.55
C ALA A 396 -21.60 -15.88 31.01
N ALA A 397 -20.95 -14.96 30.30
CA ALA A 397 -19.50 -14.78 30.37
C ALA A 397 -19.23 -13.27 30.25
N ALA A 398 -18.90 -12.65 31.38
CA ALA A 398 -18.60 -11.24 31.47
C ALA A 398 -17.16 -10.97 31.05
N TRP A 399 -16.93 -10.02 30.12
CA TRP A 399 -15.77 -9.12 30.15
C TRP A 399 -16.13 -7.74 29.55
N LEU A 400 -16.89 -6.99 30.34
CA LEU A 400 -16.75 -5.54 30.54
C LEU A 400 -16.47 -5.43 32.04
N ARG A 401 -15.22 -5.19 32.47
CA ARG A 401 -14.94 -5.02 33.90
C ARG A 401 -15.55 -3.69 34.34
N THR A 402 -16.67 -3.78 35.04
CA THR A 402 -17.32 -2.67 35.75
C THR A 402 -17.73 -3.21 37.12
N ASP A 403 -16.97 -2.86 38.16
CA ASP A 403 -17.37 -3.11 39.53
C ASP A 403 -18.40 -2.06 39.97
N CYS A 404 -19.51 -2.52 40.53
CA CYS A 404 -20.43 -1.72 41.35
C CYS A 404 -21.03 -2.64 42.42
N GLU A 405 -20.54 -2.53 43.65
CA GLU A 405 -21.33 -2.87 44.84
C GLU A 405 -22.37 -1.77 45.06
N SER A 406 -23.61 -2.16 45.38
CA SER A 406 -24.64 -1.26 45.89
C SER A 406 -25.19 -1.83 47.20
N THR A 407 -24.98 -1.12 48.30
CA THR A 407 -25.81 -1.26 49.50
C THR A 407 -27.04 -0.36 49.35
N PRO A 408 -28.28 -0.85 49.60
CA PRO A 408 -29.44 0.02 49.71
C PRO A 408 -29.63 0.43 51.17
N GLY A 409 -29.47 1.73 51.45
CA GLY A 409 -30.07 2.36 52.62
C GLY A 409 -31.50 2.78 52.29
N TRP A 410 -32.46 2.31 53.09
CA TRP A 410 -33.78 2.91 53.19
C TRP A 410 -34.05 3.25 54.67
N ARG A 411 -34.34 4.55 54.87
CA ARG A 411 -34.57 5.31 56.12
C ARG A 411 -33.34 5.65 56.97
#